data_AF-A0A7I7L9Z7-F1
#
_entry.id   AF-A0A7I7L9Z7-F1
#
_cell.length_a   1.000
_cell.length_b   1.000
_cell.length_c   1.000
_cell.angle_alpha   90.00
_cell.angle_beta   90.00
_cell.angle_gamma   90.00
#
_symmetry.space_group_name_H-M   'P 1'
#
loop_
_entity.id
_entity.type
_entity.pdbx_description
1 polymer ?
#
loop_
_entity_poly.entity_id
_entity_poly.type
_entity_poly.pdbx_seq_one_letter_code
_entity_poly.pdbx_strand_id
1 'polypeptide(L)'
;MTDAILTDDQIAALSPQQRRDLISRLERPLGELVDPTILSRTRRIRLRLIISCALVLIPWTVFLGLTLPGNYVAHNWPATWVGFDILLVAFMAATAVLGYLRRQLLLLTAFTTGVLLICDAWFDLMTAGPNDRWWSVGSVLFIELPIAVVMITGAQRIMRLTLARLWLIEPGTRLWHLPLFP
;
A
#
# COMPACT_ATOMS: atom_id res chain seq x y z
N MET A 1 -26.82 -8.39 -38.47
CA MET A 1 -27.88 -7.63 -37.80
C MET A 1 -27.54 -7.58 -36.32
N THR A 2 -26.97 -6.46 -35.87
CA THR A 2 -26.55 -6.22 -34.47
C THR A 2 -27.74 -5.71 -33.66
N ASP A 3 -28.69 -6.60 -33.36
CA ASP A 3 -29.91 -6.29 -32.58
C ASP A 3 -29.74 -6.51 -31.06
N ALA A 4 -28.55 -6.32 -30.49
CA ALA A 4 -28.33 -6.71 -29.09
C ALA A 4 -27.29 -5.89 -28.33
N ILE A 5 -27.27 -4.56 -28.50
CA ILE A 5 -26.62 -3.68 -27.54
C ILE A 5 -27.72 -3.07 -26.69
N LEU A 6 -27.71 -3.35 -25.38
CA LEU A 6 -28.67 -2.76 -24.43
C LEU A 6 -28.64 -1.23 -24.56
N THR A 7 -29.80 -0.59 -24.62
CA THR A 7 -29.89 0.88 -24.61
C THR A 7 -29.55 1.42 -23.22
N ASP A 8 -29.14 2.69 -23.12
CA ASP A 8 -28.82 3.33 -21.84
C ASP A 8 -30.00 3.25 -20.84
N ASP A 9 -31.23 3.35 -21.32
CA ASP A 9 -32.45 3.21 -20.50
C ASP A 9 -32.62 1.77 -19.98
N GLN A 10 -32.32 0.77 -20.80
CA GLN A 10 -32.34 -0.63 -20.37
C GLN A 10 -31.26 -0.92 -19.33
N ILE A 11 -30.05 -0.37 -19.51
CA ILE A 11 -28.96 -0.47 -18.52
C ILE A 11 -29.34 0.22 -17.21
N ALA A 12 -30.00 1.38 -17.29
CA ALA A 12 -30.49 2.13 -16.13
C ALA A 12 -31.56 1.33 -15.34
N ALA A 13 -32.40 0.56 -16.04
CA ALA A 13 -33.44 -0.27 -15.44
C ALA A 13 -32.93 -1.56 -14.78
N LEU A 14 -31.69 -2.00 -15.07
CA LEU A 14 -31.13 -3.22 -14.47
C LEU A 14 -30.96 -3.08 -12.95
N SER A 15 -31.35 -4.12 -12.21
CA SER A 15 -31.10 -4.21 -10.78
C SER A 15 -29.60 -4.35 -10.46
N PRO A 16 -29.16 -3.99 -9.24
CA PRO A 16 -27.81 -4.26 -8.74
C PRO A 16 -27.28 -5.67 -8.97
N GLN A 17 -28.15 -6.68 -8.90
CA GLN A 17 -27.77 -8.08 -9.09
C GLN A 17 -27.60 -8.41 -10.57
N GLN A 18 -28.53 -7.93 -11.42
CA GLN A 18 -28.45 -8.12 -12.87
C GLN A 18 -27.22 -7.43 -13.48
N ARG A 19 -26.85 -6.25 -12.98
CA ARG A 19 -25.61 -5.57 -13.40
C ARG A 19 -24.37 -6.39 -13.05
N ARG A 20 -24.30 -6.96 -11.85
CA ARG A 20 -23.17 -7.81 -11.43
C ARG A 20 -23.05 -9.08 -12.28
N ASP A 21 -24.16 -9.75 -12.55
CA ASP A 21 -24.20 -10.94 -13.43
C ASP A 21 -23.83 -10.60 -14.88
N LEU A 22 -24.22 -9.43 -15.38
CA LEU A 22 -23.79 -8.97 -16.70
C LEU A 22 -22.28 -8.67 -16.73
N ILE A 23 -21.76 -7.98 -15.72
CA ILE A 23 -20.32 -7.68 -15.60
C ILE A 23 -19.52 -8.97 -15.54
N SER A 24 -19.90 -9.96 -14.73
CA SER A 24 -19.17 -11.24 -14.62
C SER A 24 -19.15 -12.03 -15.93
N ARG A 25 -20.18 -11.91 -16.77
CA ARG A 25 -20.22 -12.53 -18.10
C ARG A 25 -19.37 -11.79 -19.14
N LEU A 26 -19.19 -10.48 -18.97
CA LEU A 26 -18.36 -9.64 -19.83
C LEU A 26 -16.90 -9.59 -19.39
N GLU A 27 -16.60 -9.98 -18.15
CA GLU A 27 -15.25 -10.02 -17.60
C GLU A 27 -14.37 -10.94 -18.44
N ARG A 28 -13.22 -10.41 -18.86
CA ARG A 28 -12.25 -11.19 -19.59
C ARG A 28 -11.60 -12.20 -18.64
N PRO A 29 -11.67 -13.52 -18.93
CA PRO A 29 -11.13 -14.52 -18.02
C PRO A 29 -9.63 -14.32 -17.85
N LEU A 30 -9.15 -14.39 -16.61
CA LEU A 30 -7.73 -14.19 -16.27
C LEU A 30 -6.79 -15.10 -17.07
N GLY A 31 -7.24 -16.33 -17.39
CA GLY A 31 -6.48 -17.29 -18.20
C GLY A 31 -6.16 -16.83 -19.62
N GLU A 32 -6.94 -15.90 -20.19
CA GLU A 32 -6.62 -15.27 -21.48
C GLU A 32 -5.56 -14.16 -21.37
N LEU A 33 -5.45 -13.53 -20.20
CA LEU A 33 -4.51 -12.45 -19.95
C LEU A 33 -3.16 -12.98 -19.48
N VAL A 34 -3.18 -14.02 -18.65
CA VAL A 34 -2.00 -14.59 -18.00
C VAL A 34 -2.17 -16.10 -17.88
N ASP A 35 -1.14 -16.86 -18.24
CA ASP A 35 -1.12 -18.31 -18.04
C ASP A 35 -1.25 -18.66 -16.54
N PRO A 36 -2.28 -19.44 -16.15
CA PRO A 36 -2.53 -19.79 -14.74
C PRO A 36 -1.39 -20.60 -14.12
N THR A 37 -0.64 -21.37 -14.91
CA THR A 37 0.52 -22.13 -14.44
C THR A 37 1.67 -21.19 -14.07
N ILE A 38 1.90 -20.16 -14.88
CA ILE A 38 2.91 -19.11 -14.64
C ILE A 38 2.51 -18.27 -13.42
N LEU A 39 1.24 -17.89 -13.31
CA LEU A 39 0.73 -17.10 -12.17
C LEU A 39 0.92 -17.86 -10.85
N SER A 40 0.49 -19.13 -10.79
CA SER A 40 0.60 -19.95 -9.58
C SER A 40 2.07 -20.25 -9.21
N ARG A 41 2.94 -20.49 -10.20
CA ARG A 41 4.37 -20.67 -9.99
C ARG A 41 5.01 -19.38 -9.45
N THR A 42 4.73 -18.24 -10.07
CA THR A 42 5.26 -16.93 -9.67
C THR A 42 4.82 -16.57 -8.26
N ARG A 43 3.54 -16.78 -7.92
CA ARG A 43 3.01 -16.59 -6.57
C ARG A 43 3.76 -17.46 -5.56
N ARG A 44 3.94 -18.76 -5.84
CA ARG A 44 4.68 -19.66 -4.95
C ARG A 44 6.14 -19.23 -4.76
N ILE A 45 6.82 -18.82 -5.83
CA ILE A 45 8.20 -18.34 -5.76
C ILE A 45 8.29 -17.08 -4.89
N ARG A 46 7.43 -16.09 -5.14
CA ARG A 46 7.40 -14.84 -4.34
C ARG A 46 7.10 -15.12 -2.87
N LEU A 47 6.13 -15.98 -2.58
CA LEU A 47 5.82 -16.37 -1.20
C LEU A 47 6.99 -17.07 -0.52
N ARG A 48 7.59 -18.06 -1.19
CA ARG A 48 8.78 -18.75 -0.67
C ARG A 48 9.92 -17.78 -0.42
N LEU A 49 10.16 -16.86 -1.34
CA LEU A 49 11.20 -15.84 -1.20
C LEU A 49 10.95 -14.97 0.05
N ILE A 50 9.75 -14.38 0.18
CA ILE A 50 9.42 -13.51 1.32
C ILE A 50 9.47 -14.27 2.65
N ILE A 51 8.93 -15.49 2.71
CA ILE A 51 8.99 -16.33 3.91
C ILE A 51 10.45 -16.65 4.25
N SER A 52 11.27 -17.01 3.26
CA SER A 52 12.68 -17.33 3.49
C SER A 52 13.45 -16.11 3.98
N CYS A 53 13.23 -14.94 3.38
CA CYS A 53 13.82 -13.68 3.84
C CYS A 53 13.42 -13.37 5.29
N ALA A 54 12.14 -13.54 5.65
CA ALA A 54 11.68 -13.34 7.01
C ALA A 54 12.36 -14.32 8.00
N LEU A 55 12.45 -15.60 7.64
CA LEU A 55 13.11 -16.62 8.46
C LEU A 55 14.60 -16.37 8.65
N VAL A 56 15.29 -15.78 7.67
CA VAL A 56 16.70 -15.39 7.76
C VAL A 56 16.87 -14.10 8.56
N LEU A 57 15.97 -13.14 8.42
CA LEU A 57 16.04 -11.87 9.12
C LEU A 57 15.85 -12.01 10.64
N ILE A 58 14.97 -12.91 11.10
CA ILE A 58 14.74 -13.13 12.54
C ILE A 58 16.05 -13.45 13.31
N PRO A 59 16.80 -14.51 12.98
CA PRO A 59 18.05 -14.82 13.69
C PRO A 59 19.11 -13.74 13.47
N TRP A 60 19.15 -13.09 12.31
CA TRP A 60 20.06 -11.97 12.07
C TRP A 60 19.78 -10.78 12.99
N THR A 61 18.51 -10.42 13.20
CA THR A 61 18.09 -9.37 14.14
C THR A 61 18.48 -9.73 15.58
N VAL A 62 18.30 -11.00 15.99
CA VAL A 62 18.73 -11.47 17.32
C VAL A 62 20.24 -11.37 17.48
N PHE A 63 20.99 -11.84 16.48
CA PHE A 63 22.45 -11.75 16.47
C PHE A 63 22.91 -10.29 16.62
N LEU A 64 22.39 -9.38 15.80
CA LEU A 64 22.69 -7.95 15.89
C LEU A 64 22.39 -7.39 17.29
N GLY A 65 21.24 -7.72 17.87
CA GLY A 65 20.86 -7.27 19.22
C GLY A 65 21.81 -7.73 20.33
N LEU A 66 22.53 -8.85 20.13
CA LEU A 66 23.49 -9.38 21.10
C LEU A 66 24.94 -8.91 20.85
N THR A 67 25.30 -8.61 19.61
CA THR A 67 26.70 -8.33 19.24
C THR A 67 26.99 -6.85 18.97
N LEU A 68 25.97 -6.02 18.72
CA LEU A 68 26.18 -4.59 18.47
C LEU A 68 26.76 -3.90 19.71
N PRO A 69 27.82 -3.10 19.55
CA PRO A 69 28.36 -2.32 20.66
C PRO A 69 27.32 -1.26 21.08
N GLY A 70 27.20 -1.03 22.40
CA GLY A 70 26.26 -0.04 22.94
C GLY A 70 26.51 1.40 22.47
N ASN A 71 27.72 1.69 21.98
CA ASN A 71 28.07 2.95 21.34
C ASN A 71 28.67 2.67 19.96
N TYR A 72 28.07 3.25 18.92
CA TYR A 72 28.55 3.16 17.55
C TYR A 72 28.53 4.55 16.90
N VAL A 73 29.65 4.96 16.31
CA VAL A 73 29.75 6.23 15.57
C VAL A 73 29.47 5.95 14.10
N ALA A 74 28.34 6.44 13.61
CA ALA A 74 27.96 6.31 12.20
C ALA A 74 28.73 7.32 11.34
N HIS A 75 29.58 6.82 10.43
CA HIS A 75 30.40 7.66 9.55
C HIS A 75 29.60 8.60 8.65
N ASN A 76 28.47 8.14 8.10
CA ASN A 76 27.65 8.88 7.14
C ASN A 76 26.33 9.38 7.76
N TRP A 77 26.36 9.78 9.04
CA TRP A 77 25.16 10.14 9.78
C TRP A 77 24.29 11.22 9.09
N PRO A 78 24.83 12.39 8.68
CA PRO A 78 24.02 13.40 8.00
C PRO A 78 23.47 12.93 6.65
N ALA A 79 24.29 12.21 5.88
CA ALA A 79 23.89 11.71 4.57
C ALA A 79 22.77 10.66 4.65
N THR A 80 22.72 9.89 5.73
CA THR A 80 21.67 8.88 5.98
C THR A 80 20.30 9.56 6.13
N TRP A 81 20.24 10.62 6.94
CA TRP A 81 19.02 11.41 7.14
C TRP A 81 18.60 12.17 5.89
N VAL A 82 19.52 12.91 5.28
CA VAL A 82 19.22 13.65 4.04
C VAL A 82 18.75 12.70 2.93
N GLY A 83 19.36 11.52 2.80
CA GLY A 83 18.95 10.51 1.83
C GLY A 83 17.54 9.98 2.09
N PHE A 84 17.18 9.75 3.35
CA PHE A 84 15.84 9.33 3.75
C PHE A 84 14.80 10.43 3.47
N ASP A 85 15.10 11.68 3.83
CA ASP A 85 14.21 12.82 3.58
C ASP A 85 13.98 13.06 2.09
N ILE A 86 15.03 12.94 1.26
CA ILE A 86 14.89 13.03 -0.19
C ILE A 86 13.93 11.96 -0.71
N LEU A 87 14.03 10.73 -0.20
CA LEU A 87 13.12 9.64 -0.57
C LEU A 87 11.68 9.93 -0.13
N LEU A 88 11.49 10.39 1.11
CA LEU A 88 10.19 10.77 1.66
C LEU A 88 9.54 11.89 0.83
N VAL A 89 10.27 12.98 0.59
CA VAL A 89 9.83 14.12 -0.22
C VAL A 89 9.50 13.68 -1.65
N ALA A 90 10.30 12.80 -2.26
CA ALA A 90 10.02 12.28 -3.60
C ALA A 90 8.66 11.54 -3.65
N PHE A 91 8.37 10.69 -2.66
CA PHE A 91 7.09 9.99 -2.58
C PHE A 91 5.91 10.92 -2.23
N MET A 92 6.12 11.93 -1.40
CA MET A 92 5.12 12.96 -1.13
C MET A 92 4.79 13.78 -2.40
N ALA A 93 5.82 14.22 -3.12
CA ALA A 93 5.66 14.93 -4.39
C ALA A 93 4.96 14.06 -5.43
N ALA A 94 5.36 12.79 -5.57
CA ALA A 94 4.69 11.84 -6.44
C ALA A 94 3.21 11.65 -6.07
N THR A 95 2.91 11.54 -4.77
CA THR A 95 1.52 11.44 -4.27
C THR A 95 0.72 12.69 -4.60
N ALA A 96 1.27 13.88 -4.41
CA ALA A 96 0.62 15.15 -4.74
C ALA A 96 0.35 15.27 -6.26
N VAL A 97 1.36 14.99 -7.09
CA VAL A 97 1.25 15.05 -8.55
C VAL A 97 0.25 14.02 -9.07
N LEU A 98 0.34 12.76 -8.63
CA LEU A 98 -0.59 11.71 -9.05
C LEU A 98 -2.02 11.96 -8.56
N GLY A 99 -2.18 12.61 -7.40
CA GLY A 99 -3.46 13.06 -6.88
C GLY A 99 -4.07 14.16 -7.71
N TYR A 100 -3.28 15.17 -8.05
CA TYR A 100 -3.67 16.24 -8.97
C TYR A 100 -4.09 15.69 -10.34
N LEU A 101 -3.29 14.76 -10.89
CA LEU A 101 -3.55 14.10 -12.17
C LEU A 101 -4.60 12.98 -12.10
N ARG A 102 -5.18 12.70 -10.92
CA ARG A 102 -6.18 11.65 -10.66
C ARG A 102 -5.76 10.26 -11.19
N ARG A 103 -4.50 9.88 -10.99
CA ARG A 103 -3.94 8.59 -11.44
C ARG A 103 -4.05 7.51 -10.37
N GLN A 104 -4.33 6.27 -10.78
CA GLN A 104 -4.42 5.13 -9.85
C GLN A 104 -3.09 4.78 -9.15
N LEU A 105 -1.94 5.17 -9.73
CA LEU A 105 -0.63 5.01 -9.09
C LEU A 105 -0.52 5.75 -7.75
N LEU A 106 -1.38 6.75 -7.50
CA LEU A 106 -1.46 7.43 -6.20
C LEU A 106 -1.62 6.44 -5.04
N LEU A 107 -2.33 5.32 -5.23
CA LEU A 107 -2.54 4.34 -4.17
C LEU A 107 -1.21 3.79 -3.66
N LEU A 108 -0.27 3.52 -4.57
CA LEU A 108 1.04 2.97 -4.23
C LEU A 108 1.92 4.03 -3.57
N THR A 109 1.95 5.25 -4.11
CA THR A 109 2.80 6.32 -3.57
C THR A 109 2.29 6.79 -2.22
N ALA A 110 0.97 6.97 -2.04
CA ALA A 110 0.40 7.38 -0.76
C ALA A 110 0.60 6.33 0.33
N PHE A 111 0.38 5.03 0.02
CA PHE A 111 0.67 3.97 0.99
C PHE A 111 2.16 3.96 1.38
N THR A 112 3.05 4.12 0.40
CA THR A 112 4.50 4.16 0.65
C THR A 112 4.90 5.38 1.48
N THR A 113 4.38 6.58 1.19
CA THR A 113 4.57 7.78 2.01
C THR A 113 4.17 7.54 3.46
N GLY A 114 3.03 6.89 3.69
CA GLY A 114 2.60 6.58 5.06
C GLY A 114 3.53 5.60 5.78
N VAL A 115 4.06 4.58 5.09
CA VAL A 115 5.07 3.67 5.67
C VAL A 115 6.36 4.42 5.99
N LEU A 116 6.82 5.29 5.09
CA LEU A 116 8.02 6.11 5.33
C LEU A 116 7.85 7.03 6.54
N LEU A 117 6.70 7.67 6.71
CA LEU A 117 6.39 8.48 7.90
C LEU A 117 6.38 7.67 9.21
N ILE A 118 5.97 6.40 9.16
CA ILE A 118 6.06 5.52 10.34
C ILE A 118 7.53 5.19 10.65
N CYS A 119 8.35 4.96 9.61
CA CYS A 119 9.79 4.75 9.79
C CYS A 119 10.47 6.01 10.34
N ASP A 120 10.11 7.19 9.84
CA ASP A 120 10.58 8.50 10.29
C ASP A 120 10.32 8.68 11.79
N ALA A 121 9.06 8.52 12.18
CA ALA A 121 8.62 8.59 13.57
C ALA A 121 9.37 7.61 14.51
N TRP A 122 9.62 6.39 14.02
CA TRP A 122 10.40 5.41 14.76
C TRP A 122 11.85 5.88 14.95
N PHE A 123 12.50 6.39 13.91
CA PHE A 123 13.87 6.87 13.98
C PHE A 123 14.02 8.10 14.86
N ASP A 124 13.12 9.07 14.74
CA ASP A 124 13.10 10.27 15.58
C ASP A 124 13.01 9.90 17.06
N LEU A 125 12.10 8.99 17.41
CA LEU A 125 11.95 8.53 18.79
C LEU A 125 13.19 7.81 19.32
N MET A 126 13.84 6.99 18.48
CA MET A 126 15.01 6.19 18.88
C MET A 126 16.30 7.02 18.96
N THR A 127 16.36 8.15 18.27
CA THR A 127 17.56 8.99 18.18
C THR A 127 17.45 10.26 19.04
N ALA A 128 16.28 10.51 19.63
CA ALA A 128 16.06 11.64 20.53
C ALA A 128 16.97 11.61 21.77
N GLY A 129 17.66 12.73 21.99
CA GLY A 129 18.43 12.96 23.20
C GLY A 129 17.53 13.09 24.45
N PRO A 130 18.09 13.02 25.67
CA PRO A 130 17.32 13.09 26.92
C PRO A 130 16.43 14.34 27.03
N ASN A 131 16.90 15.47 26.50
CA ASN A 131 16.19 16.75 26.55
C ASN A 131 15.11 16.89 25.47
N ASP A 132 15.27 16.21 24.34
CA ASP A 132 14.38 16.33 23.17
C ASP A 132 13.33 15.21 23.11
N ARG A 133 13.41 14.22 24.00
CA ARG A 133 12.52 13.07 24.03
C ARG A 133 11.04 13.45 24.07
N TRP A 134 10.66 14.44 24.88
CA TRP A 134 9.26 14.87 24.95
C TRP A 134 8.79 15.58 23.69
N TRP A 135 9.68 16.34 23.05
CA TRP A 135 9.38 16.98 21.77
C TRP A 135 9.20 15.94 20.66
N SER A 136 10.11 14.97 20.57
CA SER A 136 10.03 13.86 19.62
C SER A 136 8.77 13.01 19.83
N VAL A 137 8.41 12.68 21.08
CA VAL A 137 7.14 11.99 21.35
C VAL A 137 5.94 12.82 20.88
N GLY A 138 5.99 14.13 21.07
CA GLY A 138 4.96 15.06 20.60
C GLY A 138 4.82 15.06 19.07
N SER A 139 5.93 15.23 18.33
CA SER A 139 5.91 15.23 16.86
C SER A 139 5.41 13.89 16.29
N VAL A 140 5.88 12.78 16.85
CA VAL A 140 5.47 11.42 16.47
C VAL A 140 3.95 11.23 16.61
N LEU A 141 3.40 11.57 17.78
CA LEU A 141 2.00 11.31 18.09
C LEU A 141 1.04 12.26 17.36
N PHE A 142 1.45 13.52 17.15
CA PHE A 142 0.54 14.57 16.66
C PHE A 142 0.78 15.00 15.21
N ILE A 143 1.91 14.63 14.60
CA ILE A 143 2.25 15.02 13.23
C ILE A 143 2.45 13.78 12.37
N GLU A 144 3.50 13.00 12.64
CA GLU A 144 3.96 11.96 11.72
C GLU A 144 2.97 10.79 11.62
N LEU A 145 2.56 10.22 12.75
CA LEU A 145 1.62 9.10 12.76
C LEU A 145 0.22 9.50 12.24
N PRO A 146 -0.36 10.65 12.62
CA PRO A 146 -1.62 11.10 12.03
C PRO A 146 -1.55 11.26 10.51
N ILE A 147 -0.49 11.87 9.98
CA ILE A 147 -0.31 12.01 8.53
C ILE A 147 -0.15 10.63 7.88
N ALA A 148 0.63 9.72 8.48
CA ALA A 148 0.78 8.36 7.99
C ALA A 148 -0.56 7.62 7.90
N VAL A 149 -1.40 7.74 8.95
CA VAL A 149 -2.74 7.16 8.99
C VAL A 149 -3.61 7.74 7.87
N VAL A 150 -3.60 9.06 7.66
CA VAL A 150 -4.35 9.70 6.57
C VAL A 150 -3.90 9.18 5.21
N MET A 151 -2.59 9.06 4.97
CA MET A 151 -2.05 8.56 3.70
C MET A 151 -2.46 7.11 3.42
N ILE A 152 -2.29 6.22 4.41
CA ILE A 152 -2.61 4.79 4.27
C ILE A 152 -4.12 4.57 4.14
N THR A 153 -4.91 5.17 5.03
CA THR A 153 -6.37 4.99 5.01
C THR A 153 -7.00 5.66 3.79
N GLY A 154 -6.46 6.80 3.36
CA GLY A 154 -6.82 7.47 2.12
C GLY A 154 -6.62 6.57 0.89
N ALA A 155 -5.43 5.98 0.75
CA ALA A 155 -5.13 5.03 -0.34
C ALA A 155 -6.10 3.83 -0.33
N GLN A 156 -6.34 3.23 0.83
CA GLN A 156 -7.27 2.11 0.98
C GLN A 156 -8.73 2.51 0.69
N ARG A 157 -9.14 3.74 1.05
CA ARG A 157 -10.48 4.25 0.80
C ARG A 157 -10.69 4.49 -0.69
N ILE A 158 -9.72 5.09 -1.39
CA ILE A 158 -9.80 5.29 -2.85
C ILE A 158 -9.87 3.93 -3.56
N MET A 159 -9.09 2.94 -3.12
CA MET A 159 -9.17 1.58 -3.66
C MET A 159 -10.58 0.99 -3.49
N ARG A 160 -11.14 1.04 -2.28
CA ARG A 160 -12.50 0.55 -1.99
C ARG A 160 -13.56 1.26 -2.82
N LEU A 161 -13.49 2.58 -2.92
CA LEU A 161 -14.43 3.38 -3.71
C LEU A 161 -14.32 3.04 -5.20
N THR A 162 -13.10 2.82 -5.71
CA THR A 162 -12.89 2.42 -7.11
C THR A 162 -13.50 1.04 -7.39
N LEU A 163 -13.25 0.06 -6.52
CA LEU A 163 -13.83 -1.29 -6.66
C LEU A 163 -15.36 -1.28 -6.54
N ALA A 164 -15.91 -0.54 -5.57
CA ALA A 164 -17.36 -0.41 -5.37
C ALA A 164 -18.03 0.33 -6.54
N ARG A 165 -17.39 1.37 -7.08
CA ARG A 165 -17.85 2.10 -8.28
C ARG A 165 -17.92 1.19 -9.51
N LEU A 166 -17.00 0.24 -9.62
CA LEU A 166 -16.98 -0.77 -10.68
C LEU A 166 -17.86 -1.99 -10.37
N TRP A 167 -18.68 -1.94 -9.32
CA TRP A 167 -19.58 -3.03 -8.90
C TRP A 167 -18.88 -4.36 -8.58
N LEU A 168 -17.56 -4.33 -8.35
CA LEU A 168 -16.77 -5.52 -8.01
C LEU A 168 -16.94 -5.96 -6.55
N ILE A 169 -17.32 -5.01 -5.67
CA ILE A 169 -17.51 -5.27 -4.23
C ILE A 169 -18.73 -4.54 -3.71
N GLU A 170 -19.34 -5.07 -2.65
CA GLU A 170 -20.39 -4.37 -1.92
C GLU A 170 -19.80 -3.23 -1.08
N PRO A 171 -20.50 -2.07 -0.98
CA PRO A 171 -20.08 -0.98 -0.11
C PRO A 171 -19.88 -1.48 1.34
N GLY A 172 -18.70 -1.22 1.91
CA GLY A 172 -18.38 -1.65 3.27
C GLY A 172 -17.61 -2.97 3.38
N THR A 173 -17.38 -3.69 2.28
CA THR A 173 -16.55 -4.91 2.29
C THR A 173 -15.13 -4.60 2.77
N ARG A 174 -14.64 -5.41 3.73
CA ARG A 174 -13.27 -5.30 4.26
C ARG A 174 -12.28 -5.84 3.24
N LEU A 175 -11.23 -5.07 2.93
CA LEU A 175 -10.25 -5.41 1.89
C LEU A 175 -9.55 -6.75 2.11
N TRP A 176 -9.33 -7.17 3.36
CA TRP A 176 -8.67 -8.44 3.67
C TRP A 176 -9.57 -9.68 3.52
N HIS A 177 -10.87 -9.50 3.27
CA HIS A 177 -11.78 -10.59 2.91
C HIS A 177 -11.93 -10.76 1.40
N LEU A 178 -11.35 -9.85 0.60
CA LEU A 178 -11.44 -9.92 -0.85
C LEU A 178 -10.41 -10.91 -1.39
N PRO A 179 -10.83 -11.93 -2.14
CA PRO A 179 -9.87 -12.76 -2.86
C PRO A 179 -9.19 -11.89 -3.94
N LEU A 180 -7.87 -12.06 -4.08
CA LEU A 180 -7.07 -11.34 -5.08
C LEU A 180 -7.47 -11.68 -6.53
N PHE A 181 -8.00 -12.88 -6.73
CA PHE A 181 -8.60 -13.39 -7.97
C PHE A 181 -9.73 -14.36 -7.57
N PRO A 182 -10.88 -14.39 -8.27
CA PRO A 182 -11.84 -15.48 -8.12
C PRO A 182 -11.23 -16.84 -8.49
#